data_AF-X5Q4M4-F1
#
_entry.id   AF-X5Q4M4-F1
#
_cell.length_a   1.000
_cell.length_b   1.000
_cell.length_c   1.000
_cell.angle_alpha   90.00
_cell.angle_beta   90.00
_cell.angle_gamma   90.00
#
_symmetry.space_group_name_H-M   'P 1'
#
loop_
_entity.id
_entity.type
_entity.pdbx_description
1 polymer ?
#
loop_
_entity_poly.entity_id
_entity_poly.type
_entity_poly.pdbx_seq_one_letter_code
_entity_poly.pdbx_strand_id
1 'polypeptide(L)'
;MRAGTIRAGATRLSDQLRIGPWSLLSPEAVIQQKYNSLGGAGFAEIDRKDTGKAWYLKNGSCICYNDAMHNAFEIHGEIYRKWIALGGLAWGIPCTDETGTPDGVGRYNHFNNNTASIYWTPNTGAQAIWGAIRGKWAAMGWERSVLGYPVTDETGTPDGVGRYNHFANAGSIYWTPNTGANVVYGDIRKKWESLGWEQSYLGYPTTDETEFADGGRANLFENGGIYWWPDTGAIDLRDVVVHYTGLHCFGETDWDQGPGGADEPYVIVSVATPQIADTKRSQVYGDVDAGDTRPDLMEVYRGKPYGINIGTVLMENDFGDPNKYKDEVQKVVMGVHTAGTLALGLIPVAGPIIAAIAGPALETLMPSIGGAISDLFDWGDDRIGSATVTISAKQMVLLAARTNNTTFSGIGFKVETPLISGDGASYKAYFGFVPA
;
A
#
# COMPACT_ATOMS: atom_id res chain seq x y z
N MET A 1 104.01 -3.03 -1.61
CA MET A 1 103.66 -4.35 -2.18
C MET A 1 102.34 -4.80 -1.57
N ARG A 2 101.41 -5.26 -2.43
CA ARG A 2 100.30 -6.22 -2.19
C ARG A 2 99.42 -6.09 -0.93
N ALA A 3 98.15 -5.75 -1.21
CA ALA A 3 96.90 -6.41 -0.82
C ALA A 3 96.76 -7.05 0.58
N GLY A 4 95.82 -6.50 1.37
CA GLY A 4 95.17 -7.17 2.49
C GLY A 4 93.70 -6.74 2.56
N THR A 5 92.80 -7.66 2.27
CA THR A 5 91.35 -7.47 2.16
C THR A 5 90.71 -7.36 3.56
N ILE A 6 89.97 -6.28 3.84
CA ILE A 6 89.05 -6.21 4.99
C ILE A 6 87.65 -6.60 4.48
N ARG A 7 87.13 -7.74 4.94
CA ARG A 7 85.76 -8.18 4.68
C ARG A 7 84.79 -7.40 5.58
N ALA A 8 83.79 -6.78 4.97
CA ALA A 8 82.66 -6.15 5.64
C ALA A 8 81.83 -7.22 6.39
N GLY A 9 81.61 -6.99 7.68
CA GLY A 9 80.55 -7.65 8.43
C GLY A 9 79.21 -7.06 8.02
N ALA A 10 78.51 -7.75 7.13
CA ALA A 10 77.10 -7.53 6.85
C ALA A 10 76.42 -8.90 6.95
N THR A 11 76.06 -9.30 8.16
CA THR A 11 75.14 -10.41 8.39
C THR A 11 73.83 -10.04 7.69
N ARG A 12 73.54 -10.70 6.58
CA ARG A 12 72.30 -10.45 5.82
C ARG A 12 71.12 -10.78 6.72
N LEU A 13 70.22 -9.79 6.85
CA LEU A 13 68.84 -9.87 7.31
C LEU A 13 67.98 -10.79 6.41
N SER A 14 68.49 -11.94 5.96
CA SER A 14 67.76 -12.87 5.08
C SER A 14 67.32 -14.16 5.76
N ASP A 15 67.70 -14.40 7.02
CA ASP A 15 67.38 -15.65 7.73
C ASP A 15 66.31 -15.51 8.84
N GLN A 16 65.59 -14.38 8.93
CA GLN A 16 64.51 -14.20 9.93
C GLN A 16 63.15 -13.71 9.43
N LEU A 17 62.89 -13.64 8.13
CA LEU A 17 61.56 -13.24 7.63
C LEU A 17 61.11 -14.14 6.47
N ARG A 18 60.63 -15.34 6.81
CA ARG A 18 59.66 -16.07 5.98
C ARG A 18 58.28 -15.95 6.62
N ILE A 19 57.68 -14.76 6.52
CA ILE A 19 56.25 -14.58 6.77
C ILE A 19 55.57 -14.82 5.41
N GLY A 20 54.90 -15.96 5.27
CA GLY A 20 54.07 -16.27 4.10
C GLY A 20 52.81 -15.41 4.07
N PRO A 21 52.10 -15.34 2.92
CA PRO A 21 50.90 -14.53 2.79
C PRO A 21 49.76 -15.18 3.60
N TRP A 22 49.32 -14.49 4.67
CA TRP A 22 48.06 -14.72 5.42
C TRP A 22 47.70 -16.19 5.77
N SER A 23 48.29 -16.74 6.82
CA SER A 23 47.75 -17.98 7.42
C SER A 23 46.49 -17.65 8.24
N LEU A 24 45.31 -17.75 7.63
CA LEU A 24 44.05 -17.75 8.37
C LEU A 24 44.07 -18.90 9.38
N LEU A 25 43.69 -18.62 10.63
CA LEU A 25 43.52 -19.63 11.66
C LEU A 25 42.54 -20.71 11.14
N SER A 26 42.77 -21.97 11.50
CA SER A 26 41.82 -23.03 11.17
C SER A 26 40.47 -22.75 11.86
N PRO A 27 39.33 -23.21 11.30
CA PRO A 27 38.02 -23.05 11.93
C PRO A 27 37.99 -23.48 13.40
N GLU A 28 38.63 -24.61 13.72
CA GLU A 28 38.75 -25.11 15.09
C GLU A 28 39.53 -24.15 16.00
N ALA A 29 40.61 -23.53 15.50
CA ALA A 29 41.39 -22.55 16.24
C ALA A 29 40.60 -21.25 16.49
N VAL A 30 39.76 -20.83 15.54
CA VAL A 30 38.89 -19.66 15.70
C VAL A 30 37.81 -19.93 16.75
N ILE A 31 37.18 -21.11 16.74
CA ILE A 31 36.22 -21.50 17.79
C ILE A 31 36.90 -21.55 19.17
N GLN A 32 38.09 -22.15 19.26
CA GLN A 32 38.86 -22.21 20.51
C GLN A 32 39.22 -20.80 21.02
N GLN A 33 39.62 -19.89 20.13
CA GLN A 33 39.89 -18.49 20.48
C GLN A 33 38.64 -17.81 21.04
N LYS A 34 37.48 -18.00 20.39
CA LYS A 34 36.20 -17.48 20.87
C LYS A 34 35.83 -18.04 22.24
N TYR A 35 35.92 -19.36 22.43
CA TYR A 35 35.65 -20.02 23.71
C TYR A 35 36.55 -19.46 24.83
N ASN A 36 37.84 -19.29 24.55
CA ASN A 36 38.77 -18.69 25.51
C ASN A 36 38.40 -17.23 25.84
N SER A 37 37.98 -16.44 24.84
CA SER A 37 37.57 -15.05 25.05
C SER A 37 36.32 -14.90 25.93
N LEU A 38 35.47 -15.93 25.97
CA LEU A 38 34.29 -15.97 26.84
C LEU A 38 34.63 -16.40 28.28
N GLY A 39 35.85 -16.87 28.54
CA GLY A 39 36.28 -17.38 29.85
C GLY A 39 36.55 -18.89 29.88
N GLY A 40 36.49 -19.57 28.73
CA GLY A 40 36.77 -20.99 28.60
C GLY A 40 35.89 -21.84 29.52
N ALA A 41 36.50 -22.76 30.28
CA ALA A 41 35.75 -23.60 31.21
C ALA A 41 35.06 -22.82 32.34
N GLY A 42 35.48 -21.57 32.62
CA GLY A 42 34.79 -20.68 33.54
C GLY A 42 33.48 -20.11 32.98
N PHE A 43 33.33 -20.08 31.66
CA PHE A 43 32.06 -19.76 31.00
C PHE A 43 31.11 -20.95 31.01
N ALA A 44 31.58 -22.10 30.49
CA ALA A 44 30.86 -23.36 30.53
C ALA A 44 31.75 -24.53 30.12
N GLU A 45 31.48 -25.72 30.65
CA GLU A 45 32.11 -26.95 30.15
C GLU A 45 31.61 -27.33 28.75
N ILE A 46 32.49 -27.94 27.97
CA ILE A 46 32.18 -28.47 26.64
C ILE A 46 31.39 -29.77 26.80
N ASP A 47 30.26 -29.86 26.10
CA ASP A 47 29.42 -31.04 26.03
C ASP A 47 29.73 -31.88 24.78
N ARG A 48 29.72 -31.23 23.61
CA ARG A 48 30.00 -31.86 22.31
C ARG A 48 30.77 -30.92 21.39
N LYS A 49 31.66 -31.48 20.56
CA LYS A 49 32.31 -30.76 19.48
C LYS A 49 31.98 -31.39 18.14
N ASP A 50 31.52 -30.56 17.22
CA ASP A 50 31.45 -30.85 15.80
C ASP A 50 32.67 -30.18 15.18
N THR A 51 33.76 -30.93 15.01
CA THR A 51 35.10 -30.40 14.70
C THR A 51 35.09 -29.42 13.52
N GLY A 52 35.63 -28.23 13.75
CA GLY A 52 35.69 -27.15 12.77
C GLY A 52 34.34 -26.48 12.43
N LYS A 53 33.25 -26.86 13.08
CA LYS A 53 31.90 -26.32 12.84
C LYS A 53 31.27 -25.67 14.06
N ALA A 54 31.16 -26.41 15.16
CA ALA A 54 30.51 -25.88 16.36
C ALA A 54 30.93 -26.61 17.65
N TRP A 55 30.98 -25.87 18.75
CA TRP A 55 31.14 -26.42 20.10
C TRP A 55 29.89 -26.16 20.91
N TYR A 56 29.26 -27.23 21.39
CA TYR A 56 28.07 -27.21 22.23
C TYR A 56 28.50 -27.31 23.69
N LEU A 57 27.92 -26.47 24.55
CA LEU A 57 28.33 -26.28 25.93
C LEU A 57 27.21 -26.69 26.89
N LYS A 58 27.57 -27.23 28.06
CA LYS A 58 26.62 -27.81 29.03
C LYS A 58 25.62 -26.82 29.62
N ASN A 59 25.90 -25.51 29.55
CA ASN A 59 25.01 -24.45 30.01
C ASN A 59 23.89 -24.11 29.00
N GLY A 60 23.80 -24.83 27.88
CA GLY A 60 22.83 -24.53 26.82
C GLY A 60 23.25 -23.35 25.95
N SER A 61 24.54 -23.28 25.62
CA SER A 61 25.10 -22.35 24.64
C SER A 61 25.90 -23.08 23.57
N CYS A 62 26.18 -22.39 22.47
CA CYS A 62 26.91 -22.94 21.33
C CYS A 62 27.79 -21.87 20.70
N ILE A 63 29.01 -22.25 20.33
CA ILE A 63 29.92 -21.42 19.55
C ILE A 63 30.06 -22.04 18.17
N CYS A 64 29.59 -21.34 17.14
CA CYS A 64 29.60 -21.83 15.76
C CYS A 64 30.61 -21.04 14.91
N TYR A 65 31.37 -21.74 14.07
CA TYR A 65 32.18 -21.11 13.05
C TYR A 65 31.31 -20.74 11.84
N ASN A 66 31.43 -19.50 11.38
CA ASN A 66 30.84 -19.01 10.16
C ASN A 66 31.94 -18.87 9.11
N ASP A 67 31.89 -19.75 8.11
CA ASP A 67 32.88 -19.82 7.03
C ASP A 67 32.91 -18.55 6.18
N ALA A 68 31.74 -17.99 5.84
CA ALA A 68 31.64 -16.79 5.02
C ALA A 68 32.23 -15.53 5.71
N MET A 69 32.22 -15.52 7.05
CA MET A 69 32.77 -14.41 7.85
C MET A 69 34.16 -14.70 8.40
N HIS A 70 34.68 -15.92 8.20
CA HIS A 70 35.91 -16.43 8.82
C HIS A 70 36.00 -16.17 10.34
N ASN A 71 34.87 -16.25 11.04
CA ASN A 71 34.76 -15.91 12.46
C ASN A 71 33.84 -16.87 13.22
N ALA A 72 33.92 -16.90 14.55
CA ALA A 72 33.05 -17.73 15.40
C ALA A 72 32.12 -16.87 16.28
N PHE A 73 30.87 -17.31 16.38
CA PHE A 73 29.78 -16.58 17.05
C PHE A 73 29.07 -17.45 18.08
N GLU A 74 28.68 -16.81 19.18
CA GLU A 74 28.04 -17.45 20.32
C GLU A 74 26.52 -17.25 20.31
N ILE A 75 25.79 -18.30 20.70
CA ILE A 75 24.33 -18.30 20.89
C ILE A 75 24.02 -19.00 22.22
N HIS A 76 23.14 -18.44 23.05
CA HIS A 76 22.73 -19.05 24.32
C HIS A 76 21.22 -18.95 24.60
N GLY A 77 20.82 -19.45 25.78
CA GLY A 77 19.50 -19.22 26.34
C GLY A 77 18.35 -19.66 25.45
N GLU A 78 17.31 -18.83 25.38
CA GLU A 78 16.10 -19.13 24.61
C GLU A 78 16.33 -19.07 23.10
N ILE A 79 17.28 -18.24 22.63
CA ILE A 79 17.64 -18.19 21.21
C ILE A 79 18.30 -19.50 20.79
N TYR A 80 19.24 -20.01 21.59
CA TYR A 80 19.84 -21.33 21.37
C TYR A 80 18.79 -22.43 21.34
N ARG A 81 17.85 -22.45 22.30
CA ARG A 81 16.77 -23.44 22.34
C ARG A 81 15.90 -23.40 21.08
N LYS A 82 15.51 -22.21 20.63
CA LYS A 82 14.75 -22.04 19.39
C LYS A 82 15.57 -22.50 18.18
N TRP A 83 16.83 -22.10 18.09
CA TRP A 83 17.72 -22.49 17.00
C TRP A 83 17.89 -24.01 16.90
N ILE A 84 18.07 -24.70 18.03
CA ILE A 84 18.10 -26.17 18.06
C ILE A 84 16.78 -26.77 17.60
N ALA A 85 15.64 -26.24 18.07
CA ALA A 85 14.32 -26.72 17.66
C ALA A 85 14.04 -26.56 16.16
N LEU A 86 14.65 -25.56 15.51
CA LEU A 86 14.57 -25.35 14.07
C LEU A 86 15.50 -26.26 13.25
N GLY A 87 16.42 -27.00 13.90
CA GLY A 87 17.37 -27.91 13.25
C GLY A 87 18.84 -27.51 13.38
N GLY A 88 19.16 -26.49 14.20
CA GLY A 88 20.53 -26.06 14.49
C GLY A 88 21.28 -25.62 13.23
N LEU A 89 22.50 -26.13 13.03
CA LEU A 89 23.34 -25.80 11.87
C LEU A 89 22.69 -26.13 10.52
N ALA A 90 21.72 -27.04 10.47
CA ALA A 90 20.98 -27.34 9.25
C ALA A 90 19.99 -26.22 8.88
N TRP A 91 19.47 -25.49 9.87
CA TRP A 91 18.60 -24.33 9.65
C TRP A 91 19.40 -23.05 9.39
N GLY A 92 20.45 -22.83 10.17
CA GLY A 92 21.32 -21.69 9.90
C GLY A 92 22.54 -21.56 10.78
N ILE A 93 23.48 -20.76 10.30
CA ILE A 93 24.75 -20.46 10.95
C ILE A 93 24.71 -19.01 11.45
N PRO A 94 25.05 -18.74 12.73
CA PRO A 94 25.04 -17.39 13.28
C PRO A 94 26.07 -16.48 12.60
N CYS A 95 25.75 -15.18 12.57
CA CYS A 95 26.57 -14.09 12.04
C CYS A 95 26.89 -13.03 13.10
N THR A 96 26.30 -13.14 14.27
CA THR A 96 26.51 -12.28 15.43
C THR A 96 26.52 -13.13 16.68
N ASP A 97 27.22 -12.66 17.71
CA ASP A 97 26.96 -13.13 19.06
C ASP A 97 25.54 -12.74 19.50
N GLU A 98 25.02 -13.42 20.53
CA GLU A 98 23.76 -13.02 21.14
C GLU A 98 23.93 -11.65 21.80
N THR A 99 23.28 -10.64 21.21
CA THR A 99 23.44 -9.24 21.59
C THR A 99 22.10 -8.66 22.01
N GLY A 100 22.10 -7.70 22.94
CA GLY A 100 20.90 -6.96 23.31
C GLY A 100 20.39 -6.11 22.15
N THR A 101 19.08 -5.97 22.04
CA THR A 101 18.46 -5.09 21.04
C THR A 101 18.69 -3.61 21.39
N PRO A 102 18.72 -2.72 20.39
CA PRO A 102 18.90 -1.27 20.58
C PRO A 102 17.92 -0.58 21.53
N ASP A 103 16.70 -1.09 21.66
CA ASP A 103 15.67 -0.58 22.60
C ASP A 103 15.90 -1.04 24.06
N GLY A 104 16.87 -1.93 24.30
CA GLY A 104 17.22 -2.46 25.61
C GLY A 104 16.27 -3.52 26.17
N VAL A 105 15.32 -4.03 25.37
CA VAL A 105 14.28 -4.97 25.85
C VAL A 105 14.62 -6.42 25.55
N GLY A 106 15.04 -6.70 24.32
CA GLY A 106 15.22 -8.04 23.80
C GLY A 106 16.68 -8.43 23.59
N ARG A 107 16.85 -9.63 23.03
CA ARG A 107 18.12 -10.16 22.52
C ARG A 107 17.91 -10.73 21.14
N TYR A 108 18.97 -10.79 20.35
CA TYR A 108 18.91 -11.38 19.02
C TYR A 108 20.22 -11.99 18.57
N ASN A 109 20.11 -12.92 17.62
CA ASN A 109 21.19 -13.32 16.73
C ASN A 109 20.73 -13.17 15.28
N HIS A 110 21.64 -12.75 14.40
CA HIS A 110 21.47 -12.89 12.96
C HIS A 110 22.08 -14.19 12.46
N PHE A 111 21.50 -14.74 11.39
CA PHE A 111 21.89 -16.01 10.79
C PHE A 111 21.98 -15.89 9.26
N ASN A 112 22.66 -16.86 8.64
CA ASN A 112 22.66 -17.08 7.19
C ASN A 112 23.06 -15.83 6.39
N ASN A 113 24.20 -15.23 6.74
CA ASN A 113 24.70 -13.99 6.14
C ASN A 113 23.68 -12.85 6.22
N ASN A 114 23.08 -12.66 7.40
CA ASN A 114 22.06 -11.65 7.68
C ASN A 114 20.78 -11.78 6.84
N THR A 115 20.38 -13.00 6.49
CA THR A 115 19.08 -13.28 5.82
C THR A 115 18.03 -13.87 6.76
N ALA A 116 18.44 -14.29 7.95
CA ALA A 116 17.57 -14.77 9.02
C ALA A 116 17.94 -14.14 10.36
N SER A 117 16.99 -14.10 11.28
CA SER A 117 17.20 -13.70 12.67
C SER A 117 16.35 -14.55 13.60
N ILE A 118 16.81 -14.69 14.84
CA ILE A 118 15.96 -15.07 15.96
C ILE A 118 16.02 -13.93 16.97
N TYR A 119 14.85 -13.40 17.32
CA TYR A 119 14.69 -12.37 18.35
C TYR A 119 13.97 -12.96 19.56
N TRP A 120 14.39 -12.58 20.75
CA TRP A 120 13.77 -12.98 22.00
C TRP A 120 13.40 -11.75 22.84
N THR A 121 12.23 -11.81 23.47
CA THR A 121 11.87 -10.91 24.58
C THR A 121 11.20 -11.72 25.69
N PRO A 122 11.14 -11.19 26.92
CA PRO A 122 10.37 -11.82 28.01
C PRO A 122 8.89 -12.04 27.67
N ASN A 123 8.29 -11.19 26.84
CA ASN A 123 6.86 -11.21 26.54
C ASN A 123 6.50 -12.11 25.34
N THR A 124 7.41 -12.24 24.38
CA THR A 124 7.14 -12.93 23.11
C THR A 124 7.82 -14.30 23.00
N GLY A 125 8.79 -14.57 23.88
CA GLY A 125 9.71 -15.69 23.69
C GLY A 125 10.60 -15.49 22.45
N ALA A 126 11.34 -16.55 22.09
CA ALA A 126 12.20 -16.55 20.91
C ALA A 126 11.36 -16.82 19.66
N GLN A 127 11.51 -15.98 18.64
CA GLN A 127 10.78 -16.07 17.37
C GLN A 127 11.74 -15.90 16.20
N ALA A 128 11.61 -16.79 15.21
CA ALA A 128 12.43 -16.79 14.01
C ALA A 128 11.75 -16.04 12.85
N ILE A 129 12.54 -15.22 12.16
CA ILE A 129 12.09 -14.38 11.04
C ILE A 129 13.17 -14.35 9.95
N TRP A 130 12.81 -14.51 8.68
CA TRP A 130 13.80 -14.60 7.60
C TRP A 130 13.29 -14.01 6.27
N GLY A 131 14.14 -14.12 5.24
CA GLY A 131 13.80 -13.77 3.86
C GLY A 131 13.24 -12.36 3.69
N ALA A 132 12.21 -12.25 2.84
CA ALA A 132 11.61 -10.98 2.48
C ALA A 132 10.87 -10.31 3.65
N ILE A 133 10.25 -11.09 4.54
CA ILE A 133 9.54 -10.55 5.71
C ILE A 133 10.54 -9.90 6.68
N ARG A 134 11.66 -10.58 6.98
CA ARG A 134 12.76 -9.98 7.74
C ARG A 134 13.29 -8.72 7.08
N GLY A 135 13.55 -8.77 5.77
CA GLY A 135 14.04 -7.62 5.00
C GLY A 135 13.10 -6.42 5.10
N LYS A 136 11.78 -6.66 5.05
CA LYS A 136 10.76 -5.63 5.22
C LYS A 136 10.78 -5.03 6.62
N TRP A 137 10.74 -5.86 7.65
CA TRP A 137 10.79 -5.41 9.04
C TRP A 137 12.08 -4.62 9.35
N ALA A 138 13.21 -5.06 8.77
CA ALA A 138 14.48 -4.35 8.84
C ALA A 138 14.41 -2.94 8.25
N ALA A 139 13.84 -2.81 7.05
CA ALA A 139 13.66 -1.52 6.37
C ALA A 139 12.74 -0.57 7.16
N MET A 140 11.83 -1.10 7.97
CA MET A 140 10.96 -0.32 8.86
C MET A 140 11.63 0.07 10.19
N GLY A 141 12.87 -0.35 10.44
CA GLY A 141 13.60 -0.04 11.67
C GLY A 141 13.52 -1.10 12.76
N TRP A 142 13.23 -2.37 12.40
CA TRP A 142 13.25 -3.52 13.30
C TRP A 142 12.29 -3.37 14.50
N GLU A 143 12.71 -3.73 15.70
CA GLU A 143 11.92 -3.67 16.93
C GLU A 143 11.51 -2.24 17.33
N ARG A 144 12.19 -1.22 16.81
CA ARG A 144 11.84 0.19 17.00
C ARG A 144 10.78 0.69 16.02
N SER A 145 10.40 -0.14 15.04
CA SER A 145 9.29 0.18 14.14
C SER A 145 7.95 0.16 14.88
N VAL A 146 6.91 0.66 14.20
CA VAL A 146 5.52 0.59 14.70
C VAL A 146 5.04 -0.83 14.99
N LEU A 147 5.69 -1.86 14.43
CA LEU A 147 5.30 -3.26 14.61
C LEU A 147 5.80 -3.85 15.93
N GLY A 148 6.95 -3.38 16.45
CA GLY A 148 7.62 -4.00 17.58
C GLY A 148 8.25 -5.36 17.22
N TYR A 149 8.23 -6.29 18.18
CA TYR A 149 8.83 -7.62 18.04
C TYR A 149 7.91 -8.63 17.35
N PRO A 150 8.46 -9.63 16.64
CA PRO A 150 7.69 -10.77 16.18
C PRO A 150 7.10 -11.55 17.37
N VAL A 151 5.87 -12.02 17.23
CA VAL A 151 5.16 -12.89 18.20
C VAL A 151 4.92 -14.30 17.66
N THR A 152 5.29 -14.54 16.40
CA THR A 152 5.27 -15.85 15.76
C THR A 152 6.58 -16.10 15.03
N ASP A 153 6.95 -17.37 14.85
CA ASP A 153 7.90 -17.77 13.83
C ASP A 153 7.32 -17.46 12.43
N GLU A 154 8.18 -17.26 11.43
CA GLU A 154 7.72 -17.10 10.05
C GLU A 154 7.10 -18.41 9.55
N THR A 155 5.78 -18.41 9.40
CA THR A 155 5.02 -19.62 9.09
C THR A 155 4.33 -19.47 7.75
N GLY A 156 4.07 -20.59 7.07
CA GLY A 156 3.24 -20.60 5.86
C GLY A 156 1.79 -20.24 6.19
N THR A 157 1.11 -19.55 5.28
CA THR A 157 -0.33 -19.33 5.40
C THR A 157 -1.11 -20.64 5.26
N PRO A 158 -2.30 -20.75 5.87
CA PRO A 158 -3.16 -21.93 5.77
C PRO A 158 -3.50 -22.41 4.36
N ASP A 159 -3.56 -21.50 3.38
CA ASP A 159 -3.80 -21.81 1.96
C ASP A 159 -2.55 -22.34 1.21
N GLY A 160 -1.37 -22.30 1.84
CA GLY A 160 -0.10 -22.73 1.29
C GLY A 160 0.54 -21.78 0.27
N VAL A 161 -0.01 -20.57 0.07
CA VAL A 161 0.48 -19.62 -0.95
C VAL A 161 1.56 -18.69 -0.41
N GLY A 162 1.31 -18.15 0.78
CA GLY A 162 2.12 -17.11 1.39
C GLY A 162 2.89 -17.55 2.63
N ARG A 163 3.59 -16.58 3.21
CA ARG A 163 4.22 -16.68 4.53
C ARG A 163 3.93 -15.42 5.32
N TYR A 164 3.99 -15.50 6.64
CA TYR A 164 3.74 -14.34 7.49
C TYR A 164 4.46 -14.38 8.84
N ASN A 165 4.61 -13.19 9.43
CA ASN A 165 4.83 -13.00 10.86
C ASN A 165 3.78 -12.05 11.43
N HIS A 166 3.30 -12.34 12.64
CA HIS A 166 2.61 -11.36 13.46
C HIS A 166 3.58 -10.66 14.40
N PHE A 167 3.25 -9.43 14.79
CA PHE A 167 4.08 -8.58 15.64
C PHE A 167 3.28 -8.02 16.82
N ALA A 168 3.99 -7.71 17.90
CA ALA A 168 3.42 -7.38 19.22
C ALA A 168 2.48 -6.16 19.21
N ASN A 169 2.74 -5.17 18.35
CA ASN A 169 1.99 -3.92 18.33
C ASN A 169 0.84 -3.94 17.31
N ALA A 170 0.08 -5.05 17.27
CA ALA A 170 -0.99 -5.26 16.29
C ALA A 170 -0.49 -5.03 14.85
N GLY A 171 0.64 -5.65 14.52
CA GLY A 171 1.28 -5.59 13.20
C GLY A 171 1.37 -6.95 12.55
N SER A 172 1.37 -7.00 11.22
CA SER A 172 1.63 -8.22 10.46
C SER A 172 2.32 -7.89 9.16
N ILE A 173 3.25 -8.75 8.76
CA ILE A 173 3.85 -8.71 7.43
C ILE A 173 3.53 -10.04 6.76
N TYR A 174 2.90 -9.95 5.59
CA TYR A 174 2.58 -11.09 4.73
C TYR A 174 3.41 -11.02 3.46
N TRP A 175 3.88 -12.16 3.00
CA TRP A 175 4.61 -12.31 1.76
C TRP A 175 3.93 -13.33 0.86
N THR A 176 3.81 -13.01 -0.43
CA THR A 176 3.50 -13.97 -1.49
C THR A 176 4.50 -13.82 -2.64
N PRO A 177 4.64 -14.83 -3.52
CA PRO A 177 5.42 -14.69 -4.75
C PRO A 177 4.97 -13.53 -5.65
N ASN A 178 3.67 -13.19 -5.63
CA ASN A 178 3.08 -12.19 -6.52
C ASN A 178 3.15 -10.77 -5.96
N THR A 179 3.01 -10.61 -4.65
CA THR A 179 2.86 -9.28 -4.00
C THR A 179 4.10 -8.84 -3.24
N GLY A 180 5.06 -9.73 -2.98
CA GLY A 180 6.18 -9.44 -2.09
C GLY A 180 5.73 -9.26 -0.65
N ALA A 181 6.60 -8.68 0.20
CA ALA A 181 6.33 -8.52 1.62
C ALA A 181 5.64 -7.17 1.90
N ASN A 182 4.38 -7.22 2.33
CA ASN A 182 3.53 -6.07 2.61
C ASN A 182 3.11 -6.03 4.08
N VAL A 183 3.12 -4.82 4.66
CA VAL A 183 2.76 -4.61 6.07
C VAL A 183 1.31 -4.16 6.22
N VAL A 184 0.63 -4.72 7.22
CA VAL A 184 -0.71 -4.31 7.67
C VAL A 184 -0.68 -4.19 9.20
N TYR A 185 -1.10 -3.05 9.74
CA TYR A 185 -1.06 -2.82 11.20
C TYR A 185 -2.24 -1.99 11.70
N GLY A 186 -2.34 -1.84 13.02
CA GLY A 186 -3.35 -1.01 13.67
C GLY A 186 -4.78 -1.47 13.39
N ASP A 187 -5.70 -0.51 13.23
CA ASP A 187 -7.13 -0.81 13.05
C ASP A 187 -7.43 -1.43 11.68
N ILE A 188 -6.62 -1.14 10.65
CA ILE A 188 -6.73 -1.80 9.35
C ILE A 188 -6.47 -3.30 9.51
N ARG A 189 -5.39 -3.68 10.22
CA ARG A 189 -5.10 -5.10 10.52
C ARG A 189 -6.22 -5.74 11.33
N LYS A 190 -6.70 -5.09 12.39
CA LYS A 190 -7.80 -5.63 13.21
C LYS A 190 -9.05 -5.89 12.37
N LYS A 191 -9.37 -4.99 11.44
CA LYS A 191 -10.49 -5.18 10.52
C LYS A 191 -10.26 -6.36 9.58
N TRP A 192 -9.09 -6.46 8.96
CA TRP A 192 -8.74 -7.61 8.11
C TRP A 192 -8.75 -8.95 8.88
N GLU A 193 -8.24 -8.95 10.11
CA GLU A 193 -8.30 -10.09 11.05
C GLU A 193 -9.76 -10.53 11.29
N SER A 194 -10.65 -9.58 11.60
CA SER A 194 -12.09 -9.86 11.78
C SER A 194 -12.80 -10.39 10.53
N LEU A 195 -12.23 -10.18 9.35
CA LEU A 195 -12.74 -10.71 8.08
C LEU A 195 -12.19 -12.11 7.76
N GLY A 196 -11.23 -12.61 8.54
CA GLY A 196 -10.60 -13.91 8.32
C GLY A 196 -9.27 -13.85 7.56
N TRP A 197 -8.53 -12.73 7.65
CA TRP A 197 -7.18 -12.60 7.09
C TRP A 197 -7.11 -12.84 5.57
N GLU A 198 -6.08 -13.53 5.09
CA GLU A 198 -5.87 -13.86 3.68
C GLU A 198 -6.97 -14.77 3.11
N GLN A 199 -7.72 -15.46 3.97
CA GLN A 199 -8.89 -16.25 3.56
C GLN A 199 -10.16 -15.40 3.38
N SER A 200 -10.12 -14.12 3.76
CA SER A 200 -11.23 -13.20 3.54
C SER A 200 -11.46 -12.92 2.06
N TYR A 201 -12.60 -12.31 1.74
CA TYR A 201 -12.93 -11.92 0.36
C TYR A 201 -11.95 -10.88 -0.23
N LEU A 202 -11.10 -10.26 0.59
CA LEU A 202 -10.07 -9.30 0.17
C LEU A 202 -8.79 -9.98 -0.32
N GLY A 203 -8.45 -11.15 0.21
CA GLY A 203 -7.18 -11.85 -0.08
C GLY A 203 -5.97 -11.24 0.61
N TYR A 204 -4.80 -11.35 -0.03
CA TYR A 204 -3.52 -10.85 0.50
C TYR A 204 -3.34 -9.35 0.34
N PRO A 205 -2.58 -8.69 1.24
CA PRO A 205 -2.17 -7.31 1.02
C PRO A 205 -1.24 -7.19 -0.20
N THR A 206 -1.50 -6.18 -1.03
CA THR A 206 -0.74 -5.83 -2.23
C THR A 206 0.10 -4.57 -2.05
N THR A 207 -0.15 -3.83 -0.97
CA THR A 207 0.61 -2.63 -0.59
C THR A 207 0.88 -2.63 0.91
N ASP A 208 1.90 -1.87 1.30
CA ASP A 208 1.97 -1.32 2.66
C ASP A 208 0.81 -0.35 2.91
N GLU A 209 0.70 0.14 4.15
CA GLU A 209 -0.22 1.20 4.47
C GLU A 209 0.19 2.48 3.73
N THR A 210 -0.78 3.07 3.04
CA THR A 210 -0.65 4.29 2.25
C THR A 210 -1.48 5.38 2.90
N GLU A 211 -0.95 6.58 3.02
CA GLU A 211 -1.65 7.70 3.66
C GLU A 211 -2.55 8.43 2.66
N PHE A 212 -3.51 9.22 3.13
CA PHE A 212 -4.24 10.23 2.37
C PHE A 212 -3.87 11.62 2.92
N ALA A 213 -3.97 12.66 2.08
CA ALA A 213 -3.61 14.03 2.47
C ALA A 213 -4.44 14.58 3.64
N ASP A 214 -5.65 14.05 3.85
CA ASP A 214 -6.55 14.43 4.96
C ASP A 214 -6.34 13.58 6.23
N GLY A 215 -5.21 12.87 6.32
CA GLY A 215 -4.84 12.05 7.48
C GLY A 215 -5.47 10.65 7.50
N GLY A 216 -6.19 10.27 6.44
CA GLY A 216 -6.63 8.89 6.23
C GLY A 216 -5.48 7.94 5.91
N ARG A 217 -5.76 6.65 5.98
CA ARG A 217 -4.82 5.59 5.59
C ARG A 217 -5.54 4.43 4.91
N ALA A 218 -4.83 3.66 4.08
CA ALA A 218 -5.36 2.47 3.45
C ALA A 218 -4.30 1.40 3.19
N ASN A 219 -4.71 0.14 3.29
CA ASN A 219 -4.04 -0.98 2.64
C ASN A 219 -4.89 -1.46 1.47
N LEU A 220 -4.24 -1.76 0.35
CA LEU A 220 -4.86 -2.50 -0.74
C LEU A 220 -4.60 -3.99 -0.57
N PHE A 221 -5.58 -4.75 -1.03
CA PHE A 221 -5.59 -6.20 -1.07
C PHE A 221 -5.89 -6.67 -2.49
N GLU A 222 -5.71 -7.94 -2.78
CA GLU A 222 -5.93 -8.52 -4.12
C GLU A 222 -7.31 -8.17 -4.70
N ASN A 223 -8.35 -8.15 -3.86
CA ASN A 223 -9.73 -7.98 -4.30
C ASN A 223 -10.42 -6.75 -3.70
N GLY A 224 -9.67 -5.81 -3.10
CA GLY A 224 -10.28 -4.66 -2.42
C GLY A 224 -9.31 -3.80 -1.65
N GLY A 225 -9.84 -3.00 -0.74
CA GLY A 225 -9.08 -2.15 0.15
C GLY A 225 -9.75 -2.03 1.51
N ILE A 226 -8.95 -1.71 2.52
CA ILE A 226 -9.45 -1.26 3.82
C ILE A 226 -8.96 0.17 4.01
N TYR A 227 -9.91 1.06 4.24
CA TYR A 227 -9.71 2.51 4.37
C TYR A 227 -10.02 2.94 5.79
N TRP A 228 -9.17 3.77 6.38
CA TRP A 228 -9.28 4.18 7.77
C TRP A 228 -9.08 5.70 7.90
N TRP A 229 -9.91 6.33 8.73
CA TRP A 229 -9.65 7.67 9.27
C TRP A 229 -9.88 7.65 10.79
N PRO A 230 -9.21 8.52 11.57
CA PRO A 230 -9.34 8.55 13.03
C PRO A 230 -10.79 8.66 13.54
N ASP A 231 -11.64 9.40 12.82
CA ASP A 231 -13.02 9.69 13.20
C ASP A 231 -14.04 8.69 12.66
N THR A 232 -13.65 7.84 11.69
CA THR A 232 -14.56 6.86 11.08
C THR A 232 -14.17 5.41 11.34
N GLY A 233 -12.92 5.14 11.72
CA GLY A 233 -12.38 3.79 11.84
C GLY A 233 -12.19 3.11 10.49
N ALA A 234 -11.89 1.81 10.52
CA ALA A 234 -11.59 1.03 9.32
C ALA A 234 -12.87 0.56 8.60
N ILE A 235 -12.91 0.72 7.28
CA ILE A 235 -14.01 0.34 6.39
C ILE A 235 -13.42 -0.46 5.22
N ASP A 236 -13.93 -1.68 5.02
CA ASP A 236 -13.55 -2.56 3.91
C ASP A 236 -14.48 -2.38 2.70
N LEU A 237 -13.90 -2.29 1.50
CA LEU A 237 -14.63 -2.19 0.23
C LEU A 237 -13.87 -2.94 -0.87
N ARG A 238 -14.58 -3.60 -1.79
CA ARG A 238 -13.97 -4.02 -3.06
C ARG A 238 -13.66 -2.80 -3.90
N ASP A 239 -14.70 -2.16 -4.39
CA ASP A 239 -14.70 -0.91 -5.13
C ASP A 239 -15.94 -0.08 -4.75
N VAL A 240 -16.00 1.14 -5.24
CA VAL A 240 -17.18 2.01 -5.20
C VAL A 240 -17.77 2.10 -6.61
N VAL A 241 -19.10 1.98 -6.69
CA VAL A 241 -19.86 2.25 -7.91
C VAL A 241 -20.64 3.55 -7.72
N VAL A 242 -20.55 4.45 -8.69
CA VAL A 242 -21.35 5.67 -8.76
C VAL A 242 -22.35 5.52 -9.88
N HIS A 243 -23.62 5.75 -9.55
CA HIS A 243 -24.71 5.81 -10.51
C HIS A 243 -25.25 7.22 -10.61
N TYR A 244 -25.50 7.68 -11.83
CA TYR A 244 -26.52 8.69 -12.06
C TYR A 244 -27.89 8.02 -11.88
N THR A 245 -28.75 8.66 -11.08
CA THR A 245 -30.02 8.08 -10.60
C THR A 245 -31.28 8.80 -11.12
N GLY A 246 -31.09 9.83 -11.94
CA GLY A 246 -32.17 10.61 -12.55
C GLY A 246 -32.01 12.12 -12.37
N LEU A 247 -32.99 12.84 -12.89
CA LEU A 247 -33.11 14.30 -12.78
C LEU A 247 -34.50 14.73 -12.31
N HIS A 248 -34.57 15.96 -11.81
CA HIS A 248 -35.82 16.65 -11.54
C HIS A 248 -35.80 18.03 -12.18
N CYS A 249 -36.91 18.39 -12.82
CA CYS A 249 -37.16 19.69 -13.41
C CYS A 249 -37.81 20.61 -12.36
N PHE A 250 -37.19 21.73 -12.05
CA PHE A 250 -37.74 22.78 -11.19
C PHE A 250 -38.41 23.89 -12.00
N GLY A 251 -38.02 24.05 -13.26
CA GLY A 251 -38.60 24.99 -14.22
C GLY A 251 -38.19 24.60 -15.62
N GLU A 252 -39.10 24.73 -16.57
CA GLU A 252 -38.93 24.45 -17.99
C GLU A 252 -38.58 25.75 -18.76
N THR A 253 -38.15 25.62 -20.03
CA THR A 253 -38.06 26.81 -20.89
C THR A 253 -39.48 27.21 -21.29
N ASP A 254 -39.82 28.50 -21.27
CA ASP A 254 -41.17 28.99 -21.57
C ASP A 254 -41.39 29.36 -23.06
N TRP A 255 -40.43 29.05 -23.94
CA TRP A 255 -40.29 29.72 -25.24
C TRP A 255 -41.07 29.03 -26.37
N ASP A 256 -41.50 27.78 -26.21
CA ASP A 256 -41.98 26.95 -27.31
C ASP A 256 -43.40 26.40 -27.15
N GLN A 257 -44.30 27.11 -26.43
CA GLN A 257 -45.75 26.81 -26.35
C GLN A 257 -46.52 26.84 -27.70
N GLY A 258 -45.84 26.69 -28.84
CA GLY A 258 -46.40 26.22 -30.09
C GLY A 258 -46.66 24.70 -30.08
N PRO A 259 -47.49 24.20 -31.01
CA PRO A 259 -47.81 22.77 -31.07
C PRO A 259 -46.60 21.99 -31.60
N GLY A 260 -45.81 21.39 -30.70
CA GLY A 260 -44.63 20.57 -31.00
C GLY A 260 -43.36 20.90 -30.22
N GLY A 261 -43.39 21.89 -29.33
CA GLY A 261 -42.30 22.19 -28.41
C GLY A 261 -42.35 21.31 -27.17
N ALA A 262 -41.58 20.23 -27.17
CA ALA A 262 -41.46 19.34 -26.02
C ALA A 262 -40.07 19.57 -25.41
N ASP A 263 -40.01 19.81 -24.10
CA ASP A 263 -38.73 19.83 -23.40
C ASP A 263 -38.14 18.41 -23.43
N GLU A 264 -37.02 18.26 -24.13
CA GLU A 264 -36.32 16.99 -24.29
C GLU A 264 -34.93 16.97 -23.62
N PRO A 265 -34.82 17.19 -22.28
CA PRO A 265 -33.52 17.29 -21.65
C PRO A 265 -32.77 15.95 -21.67
N TYR A 266 -31.45 16.02 -21.68
CA TYR A 266 -30.57 14.91 -21.36
C TYR A 266 -29.34 15.37 -20.60
N VAL A 267 -28.73 14.44 -19.87
CA VAL A 267 -27.57 14.71 -19.03
C VAL A 267 -26.34 14.03 -19.61
N ILE A 268 -25.27 14.80 -19.77
CA ILE A 268 -23.91 14.27 -19.98
C ILE A 268 -23.20 14.29 -18.62
N VAL A 269 -22.82 13.11 -18.14
CA VAL A 269 -22.05 12.95 -16.91
C VAL A 269 -20.63 12.56 -17.27
N SER A 270 -19.69 13.40 -16.86
CA SER A 270 -18.27 13.09 -16.91
C SER A 270 -17.74 12.84 -15.52
N VAL A 271 -16.82 11.89 -15.41
CA VAL A 271 -16.12 11.58 -14.17
C VAL A 271 -14.63 11.70 -14.41
N ALA A 272 -13.92 12.26 -13.44
CA ALA A 272 -12.47 12.29 -13.43
C ALA A 272 -11.96 11.91 -12.04
N THR A 273 -11.06 10.94 -12.00
CA THR A 273 -10.31 10.50 -10.82
C THR A 273 -8.82 10.61 -11.12
N PRO A 274 -7.92 10.38 -10.15
CA PRO A 274 -6.48 10.30 -10.42
C PRO A 274 -6.06 9.23 -11.45
N GLN A 275 -6.94 8.30 -11.81
CA GLN A 275 -6.60 7.12 -12.61
C GLN A 275 -7.39 7.01 -13.91
N ILE A 276 -8.64 7.45 -13.89
CA ILE A 276 -9.56 7.33 -15.00
C ILE A 276 -10.34 8.62 -15.21
N ALA A 277 -10.63 8.88 -16.48
CA ALA A 277 -11.61 9.85 -16.91
C ALA A 277 -12.54 9.18 -17.92
N ASP A 278 -13.85 9.37 -17.76
CA ASP A 278 -14.87 8.80 -18.64
C ASP A 278 -16.08 9.74 -18.72
N THR A 279 -16.84 9.63 -19.80
CA THR A 279 -18.04 10.44 -20.03
C THR A 279 -19.13 9.56 -20.60
N LYS A 280 -20.30 9.65 -19.99
CA LYS A 280 -21.51 8.95 -20.41
C LYS A 280 -22.65 9.95 -20.54
N ARG A 281 -23.73 9.53 -21.21
CA ARG A 281 -24.95 10.32 -21.29
C ARG A 281 -26.16 9.47 -20.93
N SER A 282 -27.17 10.10 -20.36
CA SER A 282 -28.48 9.50 -20.20
C SER A 282 -29.16 9.30 -21.56
N GLN A 283 -30.33 8.65 -21.51
CA GLN A 283 -31.33 8.81 -22.56
C GLN A 283 -31.82 10.27 -22.65
N VAL A 284 -32.47 10.59 -23.77
CA VAL A 284 -33.25 11.83 -23.92
C VAL A 284 -34.58 11.61 -23.24
N TYR A 285 -34.97 12.54 -22.38
CA TYR A 285 -36.25 12.47 -21.67
C TYR A 285 -37.24 13.38 -22.36
N GLY A 286 -38.27 12.83 -23.01
CA GLY A 286 -39.29 13.66 -23.66
C GLY A 286 -40.31 14.25 -22.69
N ASP A 287 -40.92 15.36 -23.12
CA ASP A 287 -42.04 16.05 -22.48
C ASP A 287 -41.80 16.34 -20.98
N VAL A 288 -40.64 16.91 -20.63
CA VAL A 288 -40.26 17.14 -19.22
C VAL A 288 -40.72 18.50 -18.72
N ASP A 289 -41.88 18.49 -18.06
CA ASP A 289 -42.46 19.72 -17.51
C ASP A 289 -41.89 20.11 -16.13
N ALA A 290 -42.11 21.34 -15.71
CA ALA A 290 -41.77 21.83 -14.38
C ALA A 290 -42.45 21.00 -13.26
N GLY A 291 -41.65 20.44 -12.36
CA GLY A 291 -42.08 19.53 -11.30
C GLY A 291 -41.94 18.06 -11.65
N ASP A 292 -41.62 17.71 -12.91
CA ASP A 292 -41.39 16.34 -13.30
C ASP A 292 -40.09 15.76 -12.78
N THR A 293 -40.12 14.45 -12.59
CA THR A 293 -38.96 13.65 -12.20
C THR A 293 -38.78 12.51 -13.18
N ARG A 294 -37.54 12.34 -13.65
CA ARG A 294 -37.14 11.26 -14.55
C ARG A 294 -36.09 10.39 -13.84
N PRO A 295 -36.49 9.33 -13.11
CA PRO A 295 -35.57 8.36 -12.56
C PRO A 295 -34.83 7.62 -13.67
N ASP A 296 -33.56 7.35 -13.45
CA ASP A 296 -32.71 6.59 -14.37
C ASP A 296 -31.67 5.79 -13.56
N LEU A 297 -30.96 4.88 -14.20
CA LEU A 297 -29.84 4.17 -13.58
C LEU A 297 -28.72 3.97 -14.58
N MET A 298 -27.74 4.85 -14.52
CA MET A 298 -26.55 4.79 -15.36
C MET A 298 -25.30 4.70 -14.48
N GLU A 299 -24.56 3.59 -14.57
CA GLU A 299 -23.25 3.46 -13.92
C GLU A 299 -22.27 4.43 -14.60
N VAL A 300 -21.80 5.43 -13.88
CA VAL A 300 -20.84 6.44 -14.39
C VAL A 300 -19.42 6.20 -13.90
N TYR A 301 -19.24 5.41 -12.84
CA TYR A 301 -17.92 5.07 -12.31
C TYR A 301 -17.94 3.74 -11.57
N ARG A 302 -16.85 2.98 -11.71
CA ARG A 302 -16.53 1.81 -10.89
C ARG A 302 -15.02 1.77 -10.64
N GLY A 303 -14.63 1.73 -9.37
CA GLY A 303 -13.22 1.62 -9.02
C GLY A 303 -12.92 2.01 -7.58
N LYS A 304 -11.64 2.21 -7.28
CA LYS A 304 -11.15 2.51 -5.94
C LYS A 304 -11.55 3.94 -5.50
N PRO A 305 -11.99 4.15 -4.25
CA PRO A 305 -12.41 5.45 -3.76
C PRO A 305 -11.23 6.39 -3.48
N TYR A 306 -10.55 6.87 -4.53
CA TYR A 306 -9.48 7.87 -4.46
C TYR A 306 -9.98 9.30 -4.64
N GLY A 307 -11.28 9.51 -4.52
CA GLY A 307 -11.92 10.77 -4.84
C GLY A 307 -12.26 10.87 -6.33
N ILE A 308 -13.29 11.67 -6.60
CA ILE A 308 -13.90 11.79 -7.92
C ILE A 308 -14.45 13.19 -8.11
N ASN A 309 -14.20 13.76 -9.28
CA ASN A 309 -14.90 14.92 -9.79
C ASN A 309 -16.01 14.45 -10.72
N ILE A 310 -17.24 14.88 -10.46
CA ILE A 310 -18.42 14.58 -11.29
C ILE A 310 -18.84 15.87 -11.96
N GLY A 311 -18.62 15.94 -13.27
CA GLY A 311 -19.12 16.99 -14.12
C GLY A 311 -20.46 16.61 -14.72
N THR A 312 -21.44 17.48 -14.61
CA THR A 312 -22.77 17.32 -15.16
C THR A 312 -23.04 18.45 -16.13
N VAL A 313 -23.34 18.12 -17.38
CA VAL A 313 -23.81 19.09 -18.39
C VAL A 313 -25.24 18.71 -18.73
N LEU A 314 -26.13 19.68 -18.65
CA LEU A 314 -27.51 19.52 -19.05
C LEU A 314 -27.70 20.17 -20.42
N MET A 315 -28.31 19.40 -21.31
CA MET A 315 -28.55 19.75 -22.70
C MET A 315 -30.03 19.60 -22.99
N GLU A 316 -30.53 20.41 -23.92
CA GLU A 316 -31.84 20.30 -24.52
C GLU A 316 -31.69 19.70 -25.92
N ASN A 317 -32.42 18.62 -26.21
CA ASN A 317 -32.38 17.97 -27.52
C ASN A 317 -33.41 18.62 -28.46
N ASP A 318 -32.99 19.19 -29.58
CA ASP A 318 -33.89 19.79 -30.56
C ASP A 318 -33.76 19.09 -31.95
N PHE A 319 -32.56 19.11 -32.52
CA PHE A 319 -32.21 18.67 -33.86
C PHE A 319 -30.78 18.07 -33.93
N GLY A 320 -30.03 18.07 -32.82
CA GLY A 320 -28.65 17.57 -32.73
C GLY A 320 -28.53 16.04 -32.54
N ASP A 321 -27.27 15.55 -32.50
CA ASP A 321 -26.96 14.17 -32.09
C ASP A 321 -26.38 14.19 -30.67
N PRO A 322 -27.14 13.75 -29.65
CA PRO A 322 -26.69 13.69 -28.26
C PRO A 322 -25.35 12.97 -28.05
N ASN A 323 -24.98 12.01 -28.92
CA ASN A 323 -23.69 11.31 -28.81
C ASN A 323 -22.51 12.19 -29.20
N LYS A 324 -22.68 13.09 -30.17
CA LYS A 324 -21.62 14.01 -30.63
C LYS A 324 -21.15 14.89 -29.47
N TYR A 325 -22.09 15.45 -28.70
CA TYR A 325 -21.76 16.32 -27.57
C TYR A 325 -21.07 15.57 -26.44
N LYS A 326 -21.52 14.34 -26.14
CA LYS A 326 -20.85 13.46 -25.17
C LYS A 326 -19.40 13.19 -25.57
N ASP A 327 -19.11 13.00 -26.85
CA ASP A 327 -17.73 12.79 -27.33
C ASP A 327 -16.87 14.07 -27.26
N GLU A 328 -17.43 15.26 -27.48
CA GLU A 328 -16.71 16.53 -27.27
C GLU A 328 -16.41 16.79 -25.79
N VAL A 329 -17.38 16.55 -24.90
CA VAL A 329 -17.16 16.63 -23.45
C VAL A 329 -16.07 15.64 -23.02
N GLN A 330 -16.08 14.42 -23.58
CA GLN A 330 -15.03 13.44 -23.32
C GLN A 330 -13.64 13.95 -23.69
N LYS A 331 -13.47 14.65 -24.82
CA LYS A 331 -12.16 15.21 -25.22
C LYS A 331 -11.66 16.24 -24.21
N VAL A 332 -12.54 17.13 -23.75
CA VAL A 332 -12.20 18.14 -22.74
C VAL A 332 -11.77 17.47 -21.43
N VAL A 333 -12.57 16.53 -20.93
CA VAL A 333 -12.32 15.85 -19.66
C VAL A 333 -11.04 15.03 -19.72
N MET A 334 -10.79 14.33 -20.84
CA MET A 334 -9.53 13.61 -21.07
C MET A 334 -8.32 14.55 -21.16
N GLY A 335 -8.48 15.73 -21.75
CA GLY A 335 -7.43 16.76 -21.81
C GLY A 335 -7.06 17.27 -20.41
N VAL A 336 -8.06 17.63 -19.60
CA VAL A 336 -7.88 18.03 -18.19
C VAL A 336 -7.24 16.90 -17.39
N HIS A 337 -7.74 15.67 -17.55
CA HIS A 337 -7.22 14.51 -16.85
C HIS A 337 -5.75 14.21 -17.20
N THR A 338 -5.39 14.32 -18.48
CA THR A 338 -4.01 14.13 -18.94
C THR A 338 -3.09 15.22 -18.38
N ALA A 339 -3.51 16.49 -18.44
CA ALA A 339 -2.74 17.60 -17.90
C ALA A 339 -2.54 17.48 -16.37
N GLY A 340 -3.59 17.12 -15.63
CA GLY A 340 -3.51 16.86 -14.20
C GLY A 340 -2.58 15.70 -13.86
N THR A 341 -2.65 14.59 -14.62
CA THR A 341 -1.78 13.43 -14.44
C THR A 341 -0.30 13.77 -14.69
N LEU A 342 0.00 14.58 -15.70
CA LEU A 342 1.37 15.07 -15.95
C LEU A 342 1.89 15.94 -14.80
N ALA A 343 1.06 16.82 -14.25
CA ALA A 343 1.42 17.61 -13.08
C ALA A 343 1.74 16.73 -11.86
N LEU A 344 1.02 15.61 -11.71
CA LEU A 344 1.26 14.63 -10.64
C LEU A 344 2.50 13.78 -10.85
N GLY A 345 2.87 13.45 -12.09
CA GLY A 345 4.07 12.67 -12.42
C GLY A 345 5.40 13.37 -12.07
N LEU A 346 5.36 14.66 -11.73
CA LEU A 346 6.50 15.42 -11.20
C LEU A 346 6.69 15.23 -9.69
N ILE A 347 5.71 14.65 -8.99
CA ILE A 347 5.84 14.22 -7.60
C ILE A 347 6.53 12.85 -7.64
N PRO A 348 7.67 12.63 -6.96
CA PRO A 348 8.37 11.36 -7.01
C PRO A 348 7.53 10.25 -6.39
N VAL A 349 6.87 9.48 -7.25
CA VAL A 349 6.06 8.32 -6.89
C VAL A 349 6.97 7.07 -6.85
N ALA A 350 7.81 6.94 -5.82
CA ALA A 350 8.60 5.73 -5.62
C ALA A 350 7.80 4.67 -4.83
N GLY A 351 7.09 3.78 -5.53
CA GLY A 351 6.33 2.64 -4.96
C GLY A 351 4.90 2.51 -5.53
N PRO A 352 4.13 1.46 -5.17
CA PRO A 352 2.73 1.33 -5.58
C PRO A 352 1.89 2.37 -4.84
N ILE A 353 1.90 3.60 -5.34
CA ILE A 353 1.31 4.75 -4.66
C ILE A 353 0.05 5.11 -5.42
N ILE A 354 -1.09 5.04 -4.72
CA ILE A 354 -2.30 5.68 -5.21
C ILE A 354 -3.00 6.50 -4.11
N ALA A 355 -3.00 6.07 -2.84
CA ALA A 355 -3.72 6.81 -1.80
C ALA A 355 -3.07 8.15 -1.41
N ALA A 356 -1.73 8.23 -1.34
CA ALA A 356 -1.03 9.45 -0.87
C ALA A 356 -1.21 10.66 -1.77
N ILE A 357 -1.54 10.41 -3.05
CA ILE A 357 -1.61 11.44 -4.08
C ILE A 357 -3.06 11.86 -4.35
N ALA A 358 -4.05 11.09 -3.88
CA ALA A 358 -5.46 11.27 -4.20
C ALA A 358 -6.00 12.68 -3.95
N GLY A 359 -5.70 13.28 -2.79
CA GLY A 359 -6.16 14.64 -2.44
C GLY A 359 -5.59 15.72 -3.39
N PRO A 360 -4.26 15.93 -3.41
CA PRO A 360 -3.63 16.90 -4.31
C PRO A 360 -3.94 16.65 -5.79
N ALA A 361 -4.06 15.38 -6.20
CA ALA A 361 -4.47 15.01 -7.54
C ALA A 361 -5.87 15.44 -7.89
N LEU A 362 -6.81 15.29 -6.96
CA LEU A 362 -8.19 15.64 -7.24
C LEU A 362 -8.35 17.15 -7.46
N GLU A 363 -7.54 17.96 -6.76
CA GLU A 363 -7.46 19.41 -6.95
C GLU A 363 -6.88 19.79 -8.32
N THR A 364 -5.82 19.12 -8.79
CA THR A 364 -5.27 19.38 -10.14
C THR A 364 -6.20 18.90 -11.26
N LEU A 365 -7.12 18.00 -10.94
CA LEU A 365 -8.12 17.44 -11.84
C LEU A 365 -9.47 18.16 -11.78
N MET A 366 -9.58 19.28 -11.05
CA MET A 366 -10.83 20.04 -10.95
C MET A 366 -11.38 20.36 -12.36
N PRO A 367 -12.56 19.83 -12.73
CA PRO A 367 -13.09 20.01 -14.06
C PRO A 367 -13.59 21.44 -14.23
N SER A 368 -12.93 22.22 -15.07
CA SER A 368 -13.48 23.46 -15.64
C SER A 368 -14.40 23.13 -16.82
N ILE A 369 -15.37 22.25 -16.61
CA ILE A 369 -16.28 21.77 -17.67
C ILE A 369 -17.15 22.93 -18.17
N GLY A 370 -17.52 23.85 -17.29
CA GLY A 370 -18.42 24.95 -17.66
C GLY A 370 -17.83 25.98 -18.64
N GLY A 371 -16.52 26.20 -18.63
CA GLY A 371 -15.83 27.21 -19.45
C GLY A 371 -15.23 26.67 -20.76
N ALA A 372 -14.93 25.38 -20.84
CA ALA A 372 -14.44 24.74 -22.06
C ALA A 372 -15.55 24.42 -23.07
N ILE A 373 -16.81 24.56 -22.64
CA ILE A 373 -18.01 24.22 -23.40
C ILE A 373 -18.68 25.48 -23.98
N SER A 374 -18.37 26.72 -23.56
CA SER A 374 -19.04 27.91 -24.14
C SER A 374 -18.67 28.18 -25.60
N ASP A 375 -17.46 27.79 -26.02
CA ASP A 375 -16.90 28.16 -27.33
C ASP A 375 -17.26 27.18 -28.46
N LEU A 376 -18.01 26.11 -28.14
CA LEU A 376 -18.18 24.95 -29.03
C LEU A 376 -19.64 24.77 -29.54
N PHE A 377 -20.61 25.53 -29.04
CA PHE A 377 -22.04 25.24 -29.19
C PHE A 377 -22.79 26.40 -29.86
N ASP A 378 -22.66 26.47 -31.19
CA ASP A 378 -23.59 27.14 -32.11
C ASP A 378 -24.23 26.07 -33.04
N TRP A 379 -24.61 24.91 -32.48
CA TRP A 379 -24.99 23.71 -33.23
C TRP A 379 -26.16 23.00 -32.55
N GLY A 380 -27.36 23.00 -33.14
CA GLY A 380 -28.48 22.13 -32.76
C GLY A 380 -28.86 22.25 -31.29
N ASP A 381 -28.48 21.26 -30.48
CA ASP A 381 -28.85 21.19 -29.07
C ASP A 381 -28.29 22.33 -28.22
N ASP A 382 -29.17 22.92 -27.39
CA ASP A 382 -28.83 24.03 -26.51
C ASP A 382 -28.33 23.54 -25.15
N ARG A 383 -27.29 24.20 -24.66
CA ARG A 383 -26.74 23.92 -23.33
C ARG A 383 -27.50 24.73 -22.28
N ILE A 384 -28.37 24.06 -21.55
CA ILE A 384 -29.06 24.64 -20.39
C ILE A 384 -28.06 25.04 -19.29
N GLY A 385 -27.07 24.20 -19.00
CA GLY A 385 -26.05 24.56 -18.02
C GLY A 385 -25.12 23.43 -17.62
N SER A 386 -24.30 23.68 -16.60
CA SER A 386 -23.43 22.65 -16.04
C SER A 386 -23.15 22.86 -14.56
N ALA A 387 -22.92 21.77 -13.85
CA ALA A 387 -22.41 21.78 -12.50
C ALA A 387 -21.27 20.78 -12.33
N THR A 388 -20.41 21.04 -11.35
CA THR A 388 -19.35 20.11 -10.94
C THR A 388 -19.51 19.82 -9.46
N VAL A 389 -19.41 18.55 -9.09
CA VAL A 389 -19.36 18.10 -7.70
C VAL A 389 -18.06 17.33 -7.47
N THR A 390 -17.26 17.78 -6.51
CA THR A 390 -16.04 17.10 -6.09
C THR A 390 -16.30 16.30 -4.82
N ILE A 391 -15.99 15.01 -4.86
CA ILE A 391 -16.16 14.09 -3.73
C ILE A 391 -14.79 13.54 -3.34
N SER A 392 -14.37 13.75 -2.10
CA SER A 392 -13.09 13.24 -1.60
C SER A 392 -13.10 11.71 -1.46
N ALA A 393 -11.91 11.10 -1.35
CA ALA A 393 -11.76 9.67 -1.07
C ALA A 393 -12.58 9.22 0.15
N LYS A 394 -12.45 9.96 1.26
CA LYS A 394 -13.22 9.73 2.49
C LYS A 394 -14.72 9.78 2.24
N GLN A 395 -15.20 10.80 1.52
CA GLN A 395 -16.62 10.93 1.20
C GLN A 395 -17.10 9.77 0.33
N MET A 396 -16.34 9.34 -0.69
CA MET A 396 -16.72 8.17 -1.50
C MET A 396 -16.90 6.90 -0.64
N VAL A 397 -15.96 6.64 0.28
CA VAL A 397 -16.02 5.50 1.20
C VAL A 397 -17.27 5.58 2.08
N LEU A 398 -17.53 6.74 2.70
CA LEU A 398 -18.68 6.93 3.59
C LEU A 398 -20.01 6.87 2.83
N LEU A 399 -20.08 7.54 1.67
CA LEU A 399 -21.25 7.52 0.80
C LEU A 399 -21.58 6.09 0.40
N ALA A 400 -20.59 5.28 -0.01
CA ALA A 400 -20.82 3.88 -0.36
C ALA A 400 -21.23 3.04 0.86
N ALA A 401 -20.47 3.09 1.94
CA ALA A 401 -20.54 2.10 3.02
C ALA A 401 -21.48 2.45 4.18
N ARG A 402 -21.75 3.73 4.43
CA ARG A 402 -22.38 4.19 5.69
C ARG A 402 -23.50 5.22 5.53
N THR A 403 -23.62 5.84 4.36
CA THR A 403 -24.67 6.82 4.10
C THR A 403 -25.92 6.13 3.56
N ASN A 404 -27.07 6.36 4.20
CA ASN A 404 -28.37 5.91 3.69
C ASN A 404 -28.80 6.76 2.49
N ASN A 405 -29.62 6.19 1.61
CA ASN A 405 -30.21 6.96 0.51
C ASN A 405 -31.22 7.99 1.05
N THR A 406 -31.15 9.19 0.51
CA THR A 406 -32.23 10.18 0.51
C THR A 406 -33.18 9.89 -0.63
N THR A 407 -34.44 10.30 -0.53
CA THR A 407 -35.41 10.22 -1.64
C THR A 407 -36.05 11.57 -1.88
N PHE A 408 -36.10 11.98 -3.14
CA PHE A 408 -36.80 13.19 -3.58
C PHE A 408 -37.61 12.87 -4.84
N SER A 409 -38.92 13.11 -4.78
CA SER A 409 -39.86 12.88 -5.90
C SER A 409 -39.70 11.51 -6.59
N GLY A 410 -39.38 10.47 -5.83
CA GLY A 410 -39.19 9.11 -6.35
C GLY A 410 -37.76 8.74 -6.79
N ILE A 411 -36.81 9.68 -6.80
CA ILE A 411 -35.38 9.38 -7.02
C ILE A 411 -34.68 9.12 -5.70
N GLY A 412 -34.01 7.97 -5.59
CA GLY A 412 -33.12 7.65 -4.47
C GLY A 412 -31.68 8.08 -4.75
N PHE A 413 -31.06 8.85 -3.86
CA PHE A 413 -29.71 9.41 -4.09
C PHE A 413 -28.94 9.63 -2.79
N LYS A 414 -27.64 9.92 -2.91
CA LYS A 414 -26.76 10.32 -1.80
C LYS A 414 -26.06 11.66 -2.04
N VAL A 415 -25.93 12.06 -3.31
CA VAL A 415 -25.36 13.34 -3.75
C VAL A 415 -26.27 13.94 -4.81
N GLU A 416 -26.47 15.25 -4.78
CA GLU A 416 -27.17 16.01 -5.81
C GLU A 416 -26.29 17.15 -6.32
N THR A 417 -26.54 17.62 -7.54
CA THR A 417 -25.89 18.83 -8.03
C THR A 417 -26.47 20.07 -7.36
N PRO A 418 -25.74 21.21 -7.36
CA PRO A 418 -26.36 22.52 -7.35
C PRO A 418 -27.45 22.64 -8.43
N LEU A 419 -28.35 23.61 -8.29
CA LEU A 419 -29.34 23.89 -9.33
C LEU A 419 -28.60 24.30 -10.62
N ILE A 420 -28.84 23.57 -11.70
CA ILE A 420 -28.31 23.86 -13.04
C ILE A 420 -29.40 24.66 -13.74
N SER A 421 -29.09 25.88 -14.17
CA SER A 421 -30.08 26.77 -14.80
C SER A 421 -29.49 27.51 -15.99
N GLY A 422 -30.33 27.72 -17.00
CA GLY A 422 -30.07 28.53 -18.19
C GLY A 422 -31.31 28.56 -19.08
N ASP A 423 -31.45 29.64 -19.83
CA ASP A 423 -32.52 29.83 -20.82
C ASP A 423 -33.95 29.57 -20.32
N GLY A 424 -34.19 29.87 -19.03
CA GLY A 424 -35.50 29.70 -18.38
C GLY A 424 -35.67 28.38 -17.64
N ALA A 425 -34.94 27.33 -18.04
CA ALA A 425 -35.04 26.04 -17.41
C ALA A 425 -34.09 25.85 -16.22
N SER A 426 -34.47 24.94 -15.31
CA SER A 426 -33.71 24.66 -14.10
C SER A 426 -33.89 23.23 -13.59
N TYR A 427 -32.78 22.55 -13.31
CA TYR A 427 -32.78 21.13 -12.99
C TYR A 427 -31.75 20.77 -11.91
N LYS A 428 -31.95 19.61 -11.29
CA LYS A 428 -30.89 18.91 -10.55
C LYS A 428 -30.71 17.50 -11.08
N ALA A 429 -29.46 17.05 -11.09
CA ALA A 429 -29.09 15.66 -11.28
C ALA A 429 -28.72 15.00 -9.94
N TYR A 430 -29.03 13.71 -9.82
CA TYR A 430 -28.89 12.97 -8.58
C TYR A 430 -28.00 11.74 -8.76
N PHE A 431 -27.20 11.43 -7.74
CA PHE A 431 -26.21 10.35 -7.79
C PHE A 431 -26.28 9.42 -6.58
N GLY A 432 -26.18 8.13 -6.84
CA GLY A 432 -26.06 7.06 -5.85
C GLY A 432 -24.63 6.55 -5.74
N PHE A 433 -24.22 6.16 -4.53
CA PHE A 433 -22.91 5.53 -4.26
C PHE A 433 -23.15 4.21 -3.54
N VAL A 434 -22.60 3.11 -4.06
CA VAL A 434 -22.78 1.77 -3.47
C VAL A 434 -21.47 0.99 -3.47
N PRO A 435 -21.28 0.07 -2.50
CA PRO A 435 -20.17 -0.88 -2.56
C PRO A 435 -20.36 -1.84 -3.75
N ALA A 436 -19.25 -2.19 -4.40
CA ALA A 436 -19.21 -3.12 -5.53
C ALA A 436 -19.17 -4.60 -5.14
#